data_AF-A0AAV7PS84-F1
#
_entry.id   AF-A0AAV7PS84-F1
#
_cell.length_a   1.000
_cell.length_b   1.000
_cell.length_c   1.000
_cell.angle_alpha   90.00
_cell.angle_beta   90.00
_cell.angle_gamma   90.00
#
_symmetry.space_group_name_H-M   'P 1'
#
loop_
_entity.id
_entity.type
_entity.pdbx_description
1 polymer ?
#
loop_
_entity_poly.entity_id
_entity_poly.type
_entity_poly.pdbx_seq_one_letter_code
_entity_poly.pdbx_strand_id
1 'polypeptide(L)'
;MSAVKALNLKAEVARAQAALAVNISAAHGLQDVLRTNLGPKGTMKMLLSGAGDIKLTKDGNVLLHEMKIQHPTASLIAKVATAQDDITGDGTTSNVLIIGELLKQADIYISEGLHPRVVTEGFEAAKEKALEVLEQIKVAKKMDRETLINVARTSLRTKVHPELADILTEAVVDSILAIRKPDEPIDPFMVEIMEMKPIQL
;
A
#
# COMPACT_ATOMS: atom_id res chain seq x y z
N MET A 1 -21.04 6.31 33.51
CA MET A 1 -19.64 5.96 33.80
C MET A 1 -19.55 4.84 34.86
N SER A 2 -19.94 3.59 34.57
CA SER A 2 -19.95 2.52 35.61
C SER A 2 -19.81 1.09 35.06
N ALA A 3 -18.83 0.82 34.19
CA ALA A 3 -18.71 -0.58 33.69
C ALA A 3 -17.30 -1.13 33.50
N VAL A 4 -16.23 -0.44 33.96
CA VAL A 4 -14.89 -1.05 33.95
C VAL A 4 -14.25 -0.84 35.30
N LYS A 5 -14.61 -1.72 36.25
CA LYS A 5 -13.82 -2.00 37.46
C LYS A 5 -12.96 -3.27 37.29
N ALA A 6 -13.00 -3.89 36.11
CA ALA A 6 -12.31 -5.14 35.80
C ALA A 6 -10.94 -4.96 35.12
N LEU A 7 -10.51 -3.72 34.83
CA LEU A 7 -9.23 -3.45 34.18
C LEU A 7 -8.25 -2.82 35.16
N ASN A 8 -6.96 -3.01 34.86
CA ASN A 8 -5.86 -2.40 35.60
C ASN A 8 -5.99 -0.86 35.60
N LEU A 9 -5.52 -0.21 36.67
CA LEU A 9 -5.65 1.24 36.90
C LEU A 9 -5.05 2.11 35.80
N LYS A 10 -4.11 1.58 35.01
CA LYS A 10 -3.45 2.27 33.89
C LYS A 10 -3.99 1.89 32.51
N ALA A 11 -5.11 1.15 32.44
CA ALA A 11 -5.66 0.70 31.17
C ALA A 11 -6.50 1.81 30.51
N GLU A 12 -6.14 2.17 29.28
CA GLU A 12 -6.93 3.06 28.43
C GLU A 12 -8.01 2.26 27.71
N VAL A 13 -9.23 2.82 27.64
CA VAL A 13 -10.38 2.15 27.02
C VAL A 13 -11.17 3.14 26.18
N ALA A 14 -11.20 2.92 24.87
CA ALA A 14 -12.16 3.53 23.98
C ALA A 14 -13.42 2.65 23.90
N ARG A 15 -14.63 3.24 23.90
CA ARG A 15 -15.90 2.49 23.86
C ARG A 15 -16.79 2.95 22.73
N ALA A 16 -17.49 1.97 22.12
CA ALA A 16 -18.57 2.19 21.15
C ALA A 16 -18.19 3.27 20.10
N GLN A 17 -18.95 4.36 20.03
CA GLN A 17 -18.75 5.44 19.07
C GLN A 17 -17.39 6.14 19.22
N ALA A 18 -16.86 6.27 20.44
CA ALA A 18 -15.56 6.89 20.65
C ALA A 18 -14.43 6.03 20.08
N ALA A 19 -14.54 4.70 20.17
CA ALA A 19 -13.57 3.80 19.53
C ALA A 19 -13.64 3.88 18.00
N LEU A 20 -14.85 3.95 17.44
CA LEU A 20 -15.05 4.10 16.01
C LEU A 20 -14.44 5.41 15.48
N ALA A 21 -14.73 6.54 16.13
CA ALA A 21 -14.21 7.84 15.75
C ALA A 21 -12.68 7.90 15.77
N VAL A 22 -12.05 7.33 16.81
CA VAL A 22 -10.59 7.26 16.93
C VAL A 22 -9.98 6.40 15.81
N ASN A 23 -10.61 5.27 15.48
CA ASN A 23 -10.16 4.39 14.41
C ASN A 23 -10.23 5.07 13.03
N ILE A 24 -11.34 5.74 12.73
CA ILE A 24 -11.56 6.42 11.46
C ILE A 24 -10.61 7.61 11.30
N SER A 25 -10.45 8.40 12.37
CA SER A 25 -9.50 9.52 12.38
C SER A 25 -8.06 9.06 12.13
N ALA A 26 -7.63 7.95 12.73
CA ALA A 26 -6.29 7.41 12.50
C ALA A 26 -6.09 6.89 11.08
N ALA A 27 -7.09 6.22 10.51
CA ALA A 27 -7.04 5.76 9.12
C ALA A 27 -6.98 6.95 8.15
N HIS A 28 -7.77 7.99 8.39
CA HIS A 28 -7.77 9.22 7.60
C HIS A 28 -6.44 9.96 7.69
N GLY A 29 -5.87 10.09 8.90
CA GLY A 29 -4.57 10.70 9.10
C GLY A 29 -3.46 9.98 8.32
N LEU A 30 -3.48 8.65 8.30
CA LEU A 30 -2.53 7.85 7.52
C LEU A 30 -2.74 8.00 6.01
N GLN A 31 -3.99 8.02 5.56
CA GLN A 31 -4.37 8.29 4.17
C GLN A 31 -3.83 9.64 3.71
N ASP A 32 -4.02 10.72 4.48
CA ASP A 32 -3.57 12.06 4.11
C ASP A 32 -2.05 12.14 3.96
N VAL A 33 -1.31 11.46 4.84
CA VAL A 33 0.15 11.38 4.76
C VAL A 33 0.59 10.64 3.51
N LEU A 34 -0.05 9.52 3.15
CA LEU A 34 0.34 8.70 2.00
C LEU A 34 -0.22 9.19 0.66
N ARG A 35 -1.31 9.97 0.66
CA ARG A 35 -1.93 10.50 -0.56
C ARG A 35 -0.96 11.31 -1.41
N THR A 36 -0.04 12.03 -0.79
CA THR A 36 0.96 12.84 -1.51
C THR A 36 1.93 12.00 -2.34
N ASN A 37 2.04 10.70 -2.06
CA ASN A 37 3.00 9.81 -2.71
C ASN A 37 2.43 9.11 -3.93
N LEU A 38 1.10 9.11 -4.09
CA LEU A 38 0.44 8.33 -5.12
C LEU A 38 0.70 8.88 -6.53
N GLY A 39 0.99 7.98 -7.47
CA GLY A 39 1.13 8.28 -8.89
C GLY A 39 2.49 8.87 -9.29
N PRO A 40 2.77 9.06 -10.60
CA PRO A 40 4.07 9.50 -11.10
C PRO A 40 4.44 10.92 -10.65
N LYS A 41 3.44 11.79 -10.44
CA LYS A 41 3.61 13.15 -9.91
C LYS A 41 3.62 13.21 -8.37
N GLY A 42 3.52 12.07 -7.69
CA GLY A 42 3.62 12.00 -6.24
C GLY A 42 5.00 12.41 -5.74
N THR A 43 5.04 13.03 -4.56
CA THR A 43 6.25 13.51 -3.92
C THR A 43 6.99 12.38 -3.21
N MET A 44 8.33 12.41 -3.23
CA MET A 44 9.14 11.54 -2.39
C MET A 44 9.17 12.11 -0.96
N LYS A 45 9.24 11.23 0.04
CA LYS A 45 9.44 11.64 1.43
C LYS A 45 10.86 11.30 1.87
N MET A 46 11.48 12.27 2.52
CA MET A 46 12.75 12.11 3.21
C MET A 46 12.48 11.76 4.66
N LEU A 47 12.96 10.59 5.08
CA LEU A 47 12.90 10.13 6.46
C LEU A 47 14.30 10.24 7.07
N LEU A 48 14.37 10.82 8.26
CA LEU A 48 15.60 10.90 9.06
C LEU A 48 15.45 9.98 10.27
N SER A 49 16.34 9.00 10.37
CA SER A 49 16.44 8.15 11.56
C SER A 49 17.10 8.91 12.72
N GLY A 50 16.89 8.43 13.95
CA GLY A 50 17.55 9.01 15.13
C GLY A 50 19.08 8.90 15.11
N ALA A 51 19.63 7.97 14.31
CA ALA A 51 21.07 7.84 14.07
C ALA A 51 21.62 8.82 13.02
N GLY A 52 20.75 9.59 12.35
CA GLY A 52 21.13 10.49 11.25
C GLY A 52 21.04 9.87 9.86
N ASP A 53 20.63 8.60 9.74
CA ASP A 53 20.43 7.95 8.43
C ASP A 53 19.29 8.60 7.67
N ILE A 54 19.55 8.99 6.42
CA ILE A 54 18.56 9.60 5.53
C ILE A 54 18.07 8.54 4.55
N LYS A 55 16.77 8.26 4.58
CA LYS A 55 16.11 7.38 3.62
C LYS A 55 15.13 8.17 2.78
N LEU A 56 15.35 8.20 1.47
CA LEU A 56 14.47 8.80 0.49
C LEU A 56 13.64 7.72 -0.16
N THR A 57 12.32 7.80 -0.02
CA THR A 57 11.44 6.81 -0.66
C THR A 57 10.10 7.41 -1.04
N LYS A 58 9.52 6.83 -2.08
CA LYS A 58 8.13 7.06 -2.49
C LYS A 58 7.24 5.85 -2.20
N ASP A 59 7.85 4.70 -1.91
CA ASP A 59 7.11 3.49 -1.64
C ASP A 59 6.40 3.56 -0.28
N GLY A 60 5.12 3.20 -0.28
CA GLY A 60 4.28 3.21 0.90
C GLY A 60 4.73 2.20 1.94
N ASN A 61 5.16 1.00 1.52
CA ASN A 61 5.56 -0.03 2.47
C ASN A 61 6.84 0.36 3.24
N VAL A 62 7.86 0.86 2.53
CA VAL A 62 9.07 1.39 3.18
C VAL A 62 8.73 2.53 4.14
N LEU A 63 7.86 3.47 3.75
CA LEU A 63 7.48 4.57 4.64
C LEU A 63 6.80 4.08 5.92
N LEU A 64 5.88 3.12 5.80
CA LEU A 64 5.13 2.58 6.92
C LEU A 64 6.00 1.78 7.90
N HIS A 65 7.05 1.13 7.40
CA HIS A 65 8.02 0.40 8.23
C HIS A 65 8.96 1.33 9.00
N GLU A 66 9.41 2.40 8.37
CA GLU A 66 10.35 3.34 8.98
C GLU A 66 9.66 4.32 9.96
N MET A 67 8.37 4.58 9.73
CA MET A 67 7.57 5.42 10.63
C MET A 67 7.25 4.69 11.94
N LYS A 68 7.56 5.31 13.08
CA LYS A 68 7.17 4.82 14.41
C LYS A 68 5.69 5.10 14.68
N ILE A 69 4.82 4.23 14.18
CA ILE A 69 3.37 4.36 14.35
C ILE A 69 2.96 3.95 15.77
N GLN A 70 2.38 4.89 16.52
CA GLN A 70 1.87 4.64 17.88
C GLN A 70 0.40 4.20 17.89
N HIS A 71 -0.38 4.66 16.91
CA HIS A 71 -1.82 4.40 16.90
C HIS A 71 -2.12 2.93 16.53
N PRO A 72 -2.88 2.17 17.34
CA PRO A 72 -3.13 0.74 17.09
C PRO A 72 -3.75 0.46 15.72
N THR A 73 -4.75 1.25 15.33
CA THR A 73 -5.44 1.12 14.03
C THR A 73 -4.51 1.40 12.86
N ALA A 74 -3.65 2.42 12.95
CA ALA A 74 -2.68 2.71 11.91
C ALA A 74 -1.61 1.60 11.82
N SER A 75 -1.24 0.96 12.94
CA SER A 75 -0.36 -0.21 12.93
C SER A 75 -1.01 -1.41 12.23
N LEU A 76 -2.32 -1.64 12.43
CA LEU A 76 -3.05 -2.67 11.68
C LEU A 76 -3.10 -2.36 10.18
N ILE A 77 -3.38 -1.12 9.79
CA ILE A 77 -3.37 -0.70 8.38
C ILE A 77 -1.98 -0.84 7.77
N ALA A 78 -0.92 -0.52 8.52
CA ALA A 78 0.45 -0.71 8.08
C ALA A 78 0.75 -2.19 7.77
N LYS A 79 0.30 -3.12 8.63
CA LYS A 79 0.44 -4.57 8.38
C LYS A 79 -0.32 -5.03 7.13
N VAL A 80 -1.47 -4.43 6.83
CA VAL A 80 -2.20 -4.72 5.59
C VAL A 80 -1.40 -4.27 4.37
N ALA A 81 -0.76 -3.09 4.44
CA ALA A 81 0.12 -2.61 3.37
C ALA A 81 1.35 -3.51 3.19
N THR A 82 1.93 -4.02 4.29
CA THR A 82 3.03 -5.01 4.23
C THR A 82 2.59 -6.31 3.59
N ALA A 83 1.45 -6.86 3.98
CA ALA A 83 0.93 -8.09 3.37
C ALA A 83 0.62 -7.90 1.88
N GLN A 84 0.19 -6.71 1.46
CA GLN A 84 0.01 -6.39 0.05
C GLN A 84 1.34 -6.38 -0.70
N ASP A 85 2.38 -5.79 -0.11
CA ASP A 85 3.72 -5.77 -0.69
C ASP A 85 4.31 -7.18 -0.82
N ASP A 86 4.16 -8.02 0.20
CA ASP A 86 4.68 -9.39 0.20
C ASP A 86 4.05 -10.27 -0.90
N ILE A 87 2.77 -10.08 -1.21
CA ILE A 87 2.04 -10.88 -2.21
C ILE A 87 2.15 -10.29 -3.62
N THR A 88 2.10 -8.96 -3.75
CA THR A 88 1.98 -8.29 -5.06
C THR A 88 3.13 -7.35 -5.39
N GLY A 89 3.82 -6.81 -4.39
CA GLY A 89 4.98 -5.90 -4.54
C GLY A 89 4.65 -4.48 -5.05
N ASP A 90 3.36 -4.16 -5.28
CA ASP A 90 2.92 -2.84 -5.74
C ASP A 90 1.51 -2.52 -5.20
N GLY A 91 1.11 -1.25 -5.28
CA GLY A 91 -0.22 -0.80 -4.87
C GLY A 91 -0.41 -0.67 -3.35
N THR A 92 0.67 -0.74 -2.58
CA THR A 92 0.67 -0.57 -1.11
C THR A 92 0.02 0.76 -0.69
N THR A 93 0.40 1.85 -1.34
CA THR A 93 -0.18 3.18 -1.15
C THR A 93 -1.67 3.20 -1.49
N SER A 94 -2.06 2.68 -2.66
CA SER A 94 -3.46 2.63 -3.09
C SER A 94 -4.36 1.89 -2.11
N ASN A 95 -3.88 0.78 -1.55
CA ASN A 95 -4.64 -0.01 -0.59
C ASN A 95 -4.95 0.80 0.68
N VAL A 96 -3.95 1.52 1.23
CA VAL A 96 -4.16 2.38 2.41
C VAL A 96 -5.12 3.53 2.11
N LEU A 97 -5.03 4.15 0.92
CA LEU A 97 -5.97 5.21 0.54
C LEU A 97 -7.41 4.70 0.45
N ILE A 98 -7.62 3.51 -0.13
CA ILE A 98 -8.95 2.91 -0.27
C ILE A 98 -9.54 2.64 1.12
N ILE A 99 -8.76 2.08 2.05
CA ILE A 99 -9.22 1.81 3.42
C ILE A 99 -9.64 3.11 4.12
N GLY A 100 -8.82 4.16 4.02
CA GLY A 100 -9.12 5.45 4.65
C GLY A 100 -10.41 6.07 4.09
N GLU A 101 -10.58 6.08 2.77
CA GLU A 101 -11.76 6.67 2.14
C GLU A 101 -13.02 5.81 2.40
N LEU A 102 -12.89 4.49 2.40
CA LEU A 102 -14.00 3.57 2.71
C LEU A 102 -14.53 3.79 4.12
N LEU A 103 -13.63 3.95 5.10
CA LEU A 103 -13.99 4.24 6.49
C LEU A 103 -14.63 5.62 6.65
N LYS A 104 -14.16 6.62 5.88
CA LYS A 104 -14.78 7.95 5.86
C LYS A 104 -16.19 7.93 5.30
N GLN A 105 -16.45 7.18 4.21
CA GLN A 105 -17.80 7.02 3.68
C GLN A 105 -18.71 6.24 4.66
N ALA A 106 -18.16 5.22 5.33
CA ALA A 106 -18.88 4.50 6.37
C ALA A 106 -19.26 5.40 7.56
N ASP A 107 -18.39 6.34 7.95
CA ASP A 107 -18.64 7.26 9.06
C ASP A 107 -19.88 8.12 8.84
N ILE A 108 -20.09 8.59 7.61
CA ILE A 108 -21.25 9.41 7.24
C ILE A 108 -22.54 8.64 7.57
N TYR A 109 -22.65 7.40 7.10
CA TYR A 109 -23.82 6.55 7.34
C TYR A 109 -24.00 6.18 8.82
N ILE A 110 -22.90 5.88 9.52
CA ILE A 110 -22.96 5.57 10.95
C ILE A 110 -23.40 6.81 11.75
N SER A 111 -22.97 8.01 11.35
CA SER A 111 -23.38 9.27 11.96
C SER A 111 -24.87 9.58 11.77
N GLU A 112 -25.46 9.11 10.68
CA GLU A 112 -26.91 9.19 10.39
C GLU A 112 -27.74 8.15 11.19
N GLY A 113 -27.07 7.26 11.94
CA GLY A 113 -27.69 6.28 12.82
C GLY A 113 -27.77 4.87 12.25
N LEU A 114 -27.14 4.59 11.10
CA LEU A 114 -27.06 3.22 10.58
C LEU A 114 -26.13 2.36 11.44
N HIS A 115 -26.58 1.15 11.77
CA HIS A 115 -25.76 0.22 12.52
C HIS A 115 -24.57 -0.25 11.67
N PRO A 116 -23.32 -0.21 12.18
CA PRO A 116 -22.12 -0.55 11.39
C PRO A 116 -22.18 -1.90 10.68
N ARG A 117 -22.89 -2.87 11.26
CA ARG A 117 -23.13 -4.19 10.66
C ARG A 117 -23.76 -4.12 9.26
N VAL A 118 -24.74 -3.24 9.07
CA VAL A 118 -25.42 -3.07 7.78
C VAL A 118 -24.44 -2.52 6.73
N VAL A 119 -23.58 -1.58 7.13
CA VAL A 119 -22.54 -1.03 6.27
C VAL A 119 -21.53 -2.11 5.88
N THR A 120 -21.11 -2.98 6.82
CA THR A 120 -20.20 -4.09 6.50
C THR A 120 -20.80 -5.11 5.53
N GLU A 121 -22.09 -5.41 5.66
CA GLU A 121 -22.80 -6.30 4.72
C GLU A 121 -22.91 -5.67 3.33
N GLY A 122 -23.15 -4.37 3.26
CA GLY A 122 -23.13 -3.61 2.01
C GLY A 122 -21.76 -3.63 1.32
N PHE A 123 -20.67 -3.46 2.08
CA PHE A 123 -19.31 -3.56 1.52
C PHE A 123 -18.95 -4.96 1.05
N GLU A 124 -19.40 -6.00 1.74
CA GLU A 124 -19.16 -7.39 1.31
C GLU A 124 -19.87 -7.69 -0.02
N ALA A 125 -21.15 -7.30 -0.14
CA ALA A 125 -21.90 -7.44 -1.38
C ALA A 125 -21.29 -6.62 -2.53
N ALA A 126 -20.82 -5.39 -2.23
CA ALA A 126 -20.13 -4.56 -3.21
C ALA A 126 -18.78 -5.15 -3.65
N LYS A 127 -18.04 -5.78 -2.73
CA LYS A 127 -16.77 -6.46 -3.04
C LYS A 127 -16.98 -7.61 -4.02
N GLU A 128 -17.96 -8.48 -3.76
CA GLU A 128 -18.29 -9.59 -4.67
C GLU A 128 -18.61 -9.06 -6.07
N LYS A 129 -19.45 -8.02 -6.15
CA LYS A 129 -19.81 -7.43 -7.44
C LYS A 129 -18.62 -6.76 -8.13
N ALA A 130 -17.76 -6.09 -7.39
CA ALA A 130 -16.56 -5.47 -7.93
C ALA A 130 -15.61 -6.51 -8.53
N LEU A 131 -15.44 -7.67 -7.88
CA LEU A 131 -14.62 -8.77 -8.41
C LEU A 131 -15.20 -9.34 -9.71
N GLU A 132 -16.52 -9.52 -9.79
CA GLU A 132 -17.18 -9.93 -11.04
C GLU A 132 -16.92 -8.94 -12.19
N VAL A 133 -17.00 -7.64 -11.90
CA VAL A 133 -16.77 -6.58 -12.90
C VAL A 133 -15.30 -6.53 -13.32
N LEU A 134 -14.36 -6.71 -12.40
CA LEU A 134 -12.92 -6.77 -12.72
C LEU A 134 -12.60 -7.95 -13.66
N GLU A 135 -13.27 -9.08 -13.47
CA GLU A 135 -13.11 -10.26 -14.32
C GLU A 135 -13.65 -10.02 -15.74
N GLN A 136 -14.66 -9.16 -15.91
CA GLN A 136 -15.21 -8.77 -17.22
C GLN A 136 -14.35 -7.72 -17.94
N ILE A 137 -13.70 -6.83 -17.19
CA ILE A 137 -12.92 -5.70 -17.73
C ILE A 137 -11.49 -6.11 -18.07
N LYS A 138 -10.97 -7.21 -17.50
CA LYS A 138 -9.58 -7.62 -17.73
C LYS A 138 -9.32 -7.86 -19.22
N VAL A 139 -8.23 -7.28 -19.71
CA VAL A 139 -7.79 -7.46 -21.10
C VAL A 139 -6.73 -8.55 -21.13
N ALA A 140 -7.08 -9.72 -21.66
CA ALA A 140 -6.12 -10.80 -21.88
C ALA A 140 -5.14 -10.37 -23.00
N LYS A 141 -3.88 -10.13 -22.63
CA LYS A 141 -2.80 -9.87 -23.58
C LYS A 141 -1.80 -11.03 -23.56
N LYS A 142 -1.20 -11.30 -24.72
CA LYS A 142 -0.06 -12.20 -24.81
C LYS A 142 1.14 -11.53 -24.13
N MET A 143 2.06 -12.35 -23.61
CA MET A 143 3.32 -11.88 -23.01
C MET A 143 4.32 -11.47 -24.10
N ASP A 144 3.91 -10.49 -24.92
CA ASP A 144 4.74 -9.89 -25.95
C ASP A 144 5.70 -8.90 -25.30
N ARG A 145 6.93 -8.79 -25.83
CA ARG A 145 7.97 -7.89 -25.29
C ARG A 145 7.46 -6.45 -25.13
N GLU A 146 6.71 -5.95 -26.11
CA GLU A 146 6.13 -4.60 -26.07
C GLU A 146 5.15 -4.40 -24.92
N THR A 147 4.31 -5.41 -24.64
CA THR A 147 3.37 -5.35 -23.50
C THR A 147 4.14 -5.33 -22.18
N LEU A 148 5.19 -6.16 -22.05
CA LEU A 148 6.03 -6.20 -20.85
C LEU A 148 6.78 -4.88 -20.62
N ILE A 149 7.30 -4.26 -21.69
CA ILE A 149 7.93 -2.93 -21.63
C ILE A 149 6.93 -1.89 -21.13
N ASN A 150 5.71 -1.90 -21.65
CA ASN A 150 4.69 -0.96 -21.20
C ASN A 150 4.34 -1.16 -19.72
N VAL A 151 4.23 -2.40 -19.25
CA VAL A 151 3.97 -2.71 -17.83
C VAL A 151 5.13 -2.26 -16.94
N ALA A 152 6.37 -2.65 -17.25
CA ALA A 152 7.55 -2.28 -16.48
C ALA A 152 7.74 -0.75 -16.44
N ARG A 153 7.55 -0.07 -17.59
CA ARG A 153 7.58 1.39 -17.68
C ARG A 153 6.53 2.03 -16.78
N THR A 154 5.30 1.52 -16.75
CA THR A 154 4.25 2.10 -15.89
C THR A 154 4.57 1.97 -14.41
N SER A 155 5.11 0.83 -13.96
CA SER A 155 5.49 0.64 -12.56
C SER A 155 6.69 1.52 -12.19
N LEU A 156 7.76 1.51 -12.99
CA LEU A 156 8.99 2.27 -12.73
C LEU A 156 8.76 3.78 -12.71
N ARG A 157 7.94 4.33 -13.62
CA ARG A 157 7.62 5.76 -13.67
C ARG A 157 6.94 6.29 -12.41
N THR A 158 6.38 5.42 -11.58
CA THR A 158 5.85 5.85 -10.28
C THR A 158 6.94 6.04 -9.24
N LYS A 159 8.08 5.34 -9.32
CA LYS A 159 9.13 5.32 -8.30
C LYS A 159 10.37 6.15 -8.66
N VAL A 160 10.74 6.22 -9.94
CA VAL A 160 11.95 6.91 -10.41
C VAL A 160 11.65 8.01 -11.44
N HIS A 161 12.65 8.84 -11.73
CA HIS A 161 12.55 9.87 -12.76
C HIS A 161 12.24 9.22 -14.13
N PRO A 162 11.37 9.81 -14.97
CA PRO A 162 10.93 9.20 -16.24
C PRO A 162 12.06 8.74 -17.16
N GLU A 163 13.12 9.54 -17.29
CA GLU A 163 14.29 9.20 -18.12
C GLU A 163 15.00 7.94 -17.61
N LEU A 164 15.21 7.84 -16.29
CA LEU A 164 15.82 6.68 -15.68
C LEU A 164 14.88 5.45 -15.76
N ALA A 165 13.57 5.67 -15.64
CA ALA A 165 12.58 4.62 -15.80
C ALA A 165 12.68 3.97 -17.18
N ASP A 166 12.81 4.77 -18.25
CA ASP A 166 12.87 4.25 -19.62
C ASP A 166 14.15 3.43 -19.87
N ILE A 167 15.28 3.81 -19.28
CA ILE A 167 16.53 3.03 -19.33
C ILE A 167 16.38 1.71 -18.55
N LEU A 168 15.87 1.77 -17.32
CA LEU A 168 15.70 0.58 -16.47
C LEU A 168 14.65 -0.39 -17.03
N THR A 169 13.65 0.12 -17.74
CA THR A 169 12.57 -0.70 -18.31
C THR A 169 13.11 -1.80 -19.23
N GLU A 170 14.00 -1.45 -20.16
CA GLU A 170 14.57 -2.43 -21.10
C GLU A 170 15.38 -3.49 -20.33
N ALA A 171 16.23 -3.09 -19.39
CA ALA A 171 17.03 -4.00 -18.57
C ALA A 171 16.18 -4.96 -17.73
N VAL A 172 15.09 -4.47 -17.13
CA VAL A 172 14.16 -5.30 -16.35
C VAL A 172 13.47 -6.33 -17.24
N VAL A 173 12.97 -5.92 -18.41
CA VAL A 173 12.29 -6.84 -19.33
C VAL A 173 13.24 -7.89 -19.89
N ASP A 174 14.45 -7.51 -20.28
CA ASP A 174 15.45 -8.44 -20.81
C ASP A 174 15.88 -9.45 -19.71
N SER A 175 16.04 -9.00 -18.46
CA SER A 175 16.35 -9.89 -17.33
C SER A 175 15.23 -10.91 -17.09
N ILE A 176 13.96 -10.47 -17.09
CA ILE A 176 12.79 -11.35 -16.90
C ILE A 176 12.63 -12.33 -18.07
N LEU A 177 12.90 -11.91 -19.31
CA LEU A 177 12.86 -12.79 -20.47
C LEU A 177 13.98 -13.84 -20.46
N ALA A 178 15.16 -13.50 -19.92
CA ALA A 178 16.29 -14.43 -19.82
C ALA A 178 16.06 -15.58 -18.82
N ILE A 179 15.37 -15.31 -17.71
CA ILE A 179 15.05 -16.33 -16.68
C ILE A 179 13.77 -17.11 -16.99
N ARG A 180 12.97 -16.64 -17.94
CA ARG A 180 11.70 -17.29 -18.31
C ARG A 180 11.96 -18.63 -18.96
N LYS A 181 11.47 -19.69 -18.34
CA LYS A 181 11.35 -21.01 -18.95
C LYS A 181 9.89 -21.28 -19.33
N PRO A 182 9.63 -22.02 -20.42
CA PRO A 182 8.28 -22.52 -20.68
C PRO A 182 7.88 -23.46 -19.53
N ASP A 183 6.69 -23.23 -18.98
CA ASP A 183 6.02 -24.04 -17.94
C ASP A 183 6.53 -23.96 -16.49
N GLU A 184 7.52 -23.13 -16.17
CA GLU A 184 7.91 -22.82 -14.78
C GLU A 184 7.47 -21.40 -14.37
N PRO A 185 7.05 -21.17 -13.11
CA PRO A 185 6.86 -19.82 -12.60
C PRO A 185 8.20 -19.07 -12.62
N ILE A 186 8.14 -17.77 -12.90
CA ILE A 186 9.33 -16.92 -12.91
C ILE A 186 9.88 -16.85 -11.49
N ASP A 187 11.15 -17.19 -11.33
CA ASP A 187 11.86 -17.10 -10.05
C ASP A 187 12.75 -15.84 -10.02
N PRO A 188 12.37 -14.78 -9.28
CA PRO A 188 13.15 -13.56 -9.19
C PRO A 188 14.53 -13.76 -8.56
N PHE A 189 14.76 -14.85 -7.79
CA PHE A 189 16.06 -15.12 -7.17
C PHE A 189 17.16 -15.47 -8.19
N MET A 190 16.80 -15.72 -9.44
CA MET A 190 17.76 -15.90 -10.54
C MET A 190 18.37 -14.58 -11.03
N VAL A 191 17.83 -13.43 -10.62
CA VAL A 191 18.36 -12.10 -10.98
C VAL A 191 19.09 -11.50 -9.79
N GLU A 192 20.41 -11.45 -9.86
CA GLU A 192 21.23 -10.82 -8.83
C GLU A 192 21.34 -9.30 -9.08
N ILE A 193 20.87 -8.50 -8.13
CA ILE A 193 20.99 -7.04 -8.16
C ILE A 193 22.31 -6.66 -7.48
N MET A 194 23.32 -6.32 -8.29
CA MET A 194 24.62 -5.85 -7.80
C MET A 194 24.70 -4.33 -7.84
N GLU A 195 24.87 -3.71 -6.67
CA GLU A 195 25.14 -2.28 -6.56
C GLU A 195 26.65 -2.02 -6.49
N MET A 196 27.20 -1.34 -7.49
CA MET A 196 28.58 -0.87 -7.40
C MET A 196 28.62 0.39 -6.52
N LYS A 197 29.22 0.29 -5.34
CA LYS A 197 29.51 1.49 -4.54
C LYS A 197 30.46 2.38 -5.33
N PRO A 198 30.18 3.68 -5.49
CA PRO A 198 31.15 4.59 -6.07
C PRO A 198 32.41 4.53 -5.21
N ILE A 199 33.55 4.34 -5.89
CA ILE A 199 34.87 4.41 -5.27
C ILE A 199 34.95 5.79 -4.61
N GLN A 200 35.00 5.82 -3.27
CA GLN A 200 35.31 7.04 -2.54
C GLN A 200 36.75 7.41 -2.90
N LEU A 201 36.89 8.40 -3.79
CA LEU A 201 38.15 9.12 -4.02
C LEU A 201 38.44 10.05 -2.83
#